data_AF-A0A3C2A4T8-F1
#
_entry.id   AF-A0A3C2A4T8-F1
#
_cell.length_a   1.000
_cell.length_b   1.000
_cell.length_c   1.000
_cell.angle_alpha   90.00
_cell.angle_beta   90.00
_cell.angle_gamma   90.00
#
_symmetry.space_group_name_H-M   'P 1'
#
loop_
_entity.id
_entity.type
_entity.pdbx_description
1 polymer ?
#
loop_
_entity_poly.entity_id
_entity_poly.type
_entity_poly.pdbx_seq_one_letter_code
_entity_poly.pdbx_strand_id
1 'polypeptide(L)'
;MPGTTLQRDQGEGRYVIVRGLAPQFTNVSINGEQIPSPESGVRYVALDAIPADQLASIEISKALTPDLDGDAVGGSVNLITRRAKSSALEVQGTA
;
A
#
# COMPACT_ATOMS: atom_id res chain seq x y z
N MET A 1 3.40 9.36 13.31
CA MET A 1 3.78 7.97 13.58
C MET A 1 5.29 7.88 13.75
N PRO A 2 5.83 7.52 14.93
CA PRO A 2 7.27 7.28 15.10
C PRO A 2 7.69 5.95 14.45
N GLY A 3 8.88 5.91 13.84
CA GLY A 3 9.46 4.68 13.27
C GLY A 3 8.93 4.27 11.89
N THR A 4 8.37 5.21 11.13
CA THR A 4 8.04 5.07 9.71
C THR A 4 8.57 6.29 8.97
N THR A 5 9.45 6.10 8.00
CA THR A 5 10.00 7.18 7.18
C THR A 5 9.67 6.93 5.70
N LEU A 6 9.46 8.01 4.95
CA LEU A 6 9.26 7.94 3.50
C LEU A 6 10.58 8.27 2.83
N GLN A 7 11.10 7.34 2.03
CA GLN A 7 12.21 7.60 1.14
C GLN A 7 11.66 8.32 -0.10
N ARG A 8 12.10 9.56 -0.28
CA ARG A 8 11.74 10.36 -1.45
C ARG A 8 12.82 10.25 -2.50
N ASP A 9 12.44 10.00 -3.74
CA ASP A 9 13.29 10.20 -4.92
C ASP A 9 12.73 11.38 -5.72
N GLN A 10 13.58 12.36 -6.02
CA GLN A 10 13.20 13.60 -6.73
C GLN A 10 11.96 14.35 -6.18
N GLY A 11 11.69 14.25 -4.88
CA GLY A 11 10.54 14.91 -4.24
C GLY A 11 9.27 14.05 -4.17
N GLU A 12 9.24 12.90 -4.84
CA GLU A 12 8.15 11.92 -4.78
C GLU A 12 8.46 10.83 -3.75
N GLY A 13 7.50 10.49 -2.89
CA GLY A 13 7.67 9.41 -1.90
C GLY A 13 7.63 8.05 -2.57
N ARG A 14 8.79 7.47 -2.86
CA ARG A 14 8.88 6.20 -3.59
C ARG A 14 8.80 4.97 -2.68
N TYR A 15 9.39 5.01 -1.48
CA TYR A 15 9.40 3.85 -0.59
C TYR A 15 9.02 4.19 0.85
N VAL A 16 8.35 3.26 1.52
CA VAL A 16 8.12 3.32 2.97
C VAL A 16 9.19 2.49 3.66
N ILE A 17 9.89 3.13 4.60
CA ILE A 17 10.86 2.50 5.49
C ILE A 17 10.19 2.32 6.86
N VAL A 18 10.08 1.08 7.31
CA VAL A 18 9.52 0.72 8.61
C VAL A 18 10.67 0.37 9.55
N ARG A 19 10.73 1.00 10.73
CA ARG A 19 11.77 0.78 11.76
C ARG A 19 13.22 0.99 11.28
N GLY A 20 13.44 1.75 10.21
CA GLY A 20 14.78 1.95 9.64
C GLY A 20 15.34 0.73 8.91
N LEU A 21 14.52 -0.29 8.68
CA LEU A 21 14.88 -1.48 7.92
C LEU A 21 14.78 -1.19 6.41
N ALA A 22 15.61 -1.89 5.62
CA ALA A 22 15.54 -1.80 4.17
C ALA A 22 14.13 -2.16 3.67
N PRO A 23 13.63 -1.49 2.62
CA PRO A 23 12.24 -1.67 2.15
C PRO A 23 11.96 -3.10 1.67
N GLN A 24 12.98 -3.88 1.33
CA GLN A 24 12.89 -5.32 1.03
C GLN A 24 12.37 -6.20 2.20
N PHE A 25 12.41 -5.69 3.43
CA PHE A 25 11.86 -6.38 4.61
C PHE A 25 10.43 -5.94 4.94
N THR A 26 9.84 -5.08 4.09
CA THR A 26 8.47 -4.60 4.25
C THR A 26 7.65 -5.16 3.10
N ASN A 27 6.52 -5.83 3.42
CA ASN A 27 5.59 -6.27 2.39
C ASN A 27 4.56 -5.16 2.09
N VAL A 28 4.16 -5.02 0.83
CA VAL A 28 3.18 -4.01 0.41
C VAL A 28 2.00 -4.70 -0.27
N SER A 29 0.80 -4.41 0.22
CA SER A 29 -0.46 -4.94 -0.28
C SER A 29 -1.39 -3.80 -0.66
N ILE A 30 -2.28 -4.02 -1.61
CA ILE A 30 -3.38 -3.11 -1.94
C ILE A 30 -4.70 -3.82 -1.66
N ASN A 31 -5.53 -3.24 -0.79
CA ASN A 31 -6.80 -3.84 -0.36
C ASN A 31 -6.66 -5.28 0.17
N GLY A 32 -5.52 -5.60 0.79
CA GLY A 32 -5.19 -6.95 1.27
C GLY A 32 -4.59 -7.90 0.22
N GLU A 33 -4.54 -7.51 -1.06
CA GLU A 33 -3.87 -8.29 -2.11
C GLU A 33 -2.40 -7.91 -2.21
N GLN A 34 -1.50 -8.89 -2.22
CA GLN A 34 -0.07 -8.61 -2.36
C GLN A 34 0.25 -8.18 -3.80
N ILE A 35 0.98 -7.09 -3.95
CA ILE A 35 1.30 -6.55 -5.27
C ILE A 35 2.79 -6.73 -5.56
N PRO A 36 3.17 -7.29 -6.72
CA PRO A 36 4.56 -7.43 -7.09
C PRO A 36 5.22 -6.07 -7.28
N SER A 37 6.53 -6.02 -7.13
CA SER A 37 7.27 -4.79 -7.38
C SER A 37 7.20 -4.42 -8.86
N PRO A 38 6.96 -3.13 -9.17
CA PRO A 38 7.00 -2.63 -10.55
C PRO A 38 8.42 -2.61 -11.14
N GLU A 39 9.46 -2.72 -10.29
CA GLU A 39 10.85 -2.81 -10.69
C GLU A 39 11.35 -4.27 -10.70
N SER A 40 12.12 -4.63 -11.74
CA SER A 40 12.64 -5.98 -11.91
C SER A 40 13.73 -6.32 -10.88
N GLY A 41 13.58 -7.46 -10.21
CA GLY A 41 14.61 -8.02 -9.32
C GLY A 41 14.57 -7.50 -7.88
N VAL A 42 13.56 -6.71 -7.52
CA VAL A 42 13.36 -6.18 -6.16
C VAL A 42 11.97 -6.53 -5.64
N ARG A 43 11.81 -6.51 -4.31
CA ARG A 43 10.55 -6.88 -3.61
C ARG A 43 9.86 -5.67 -2.97
N TYR A 44 10.42 -4.47 -3.11
CA TYR A 44 9.82 -3.25 -2.61
C TYR A 44 8.92 -2.63 -3.69
N VAL A 45 7.69 -2.29 -3.30
CA VAL A 45 6.76 -1.62 -4.21
C VAL A 45 7.07 -0.13 -4.21
N ALA A 46 7.40 0.39 -5.39
CA ALA A 46 7.49 1.83 -5.62
C ALA A 46 6.07 2.42 -5.54
N LEU A 47 5.86 3.31 -4.57
CA LEU A 47 4.56 3.92 -4.28
C LEU A 47 4.23 5.10 -5.20
N ASP A 48 5.13 5.46 -6.12
CA ASP A 48 4.91 6.44 -7.19
C ASP A 48 3.93 5.93 -8.26
N ALA A 49 3.88 4.62 -8.47
CA ALA A 49 2.92 3.97 -9.35
C ALA A 49 1.48 4.04 -8.82
N ILE A 50 1.28 4.31 -7.53
CA ILE A 50 -0.04 4.38 -6.90
C ILE A 50 -0.35 5.84 -6.56
N PRO A 51 -1.25 6.51 -7.29
CA PRO A 51 -1.57 7.90 -7.02
C PRO A 51 -2.15 8.05 -5.62
N ALA A 52 -1.64 9.00 -4.83
CA ALA A 52 -2.15 9.30 -3.50
C ALA A 52 -3.63 9.73 -3.51
N ASP A 53 -4.13 10.21 -4.66
CA ASP A 53 -5.54 10.52 -4.87
C ASP A 53 -6.43 9.27 -4.98
N GLN A 54 -5.89 8.10 -5.29
CA GLN A 54 -6.65 6.86 -5.35
C GLN A 54 -6.65 6.14 -4.00
N LEU A 55 -5.78 6.55 -3.08
CA LEU A 55 -5.71 6.01 -1.73
C LEU A 55 -6.76 6.67 -0.81
N ALA A 56 -7.46 5.82 -0.06
CA ALA A 56 -8.34 6.21 1.03
C ALA A 56 -7.57 6.26 2.36
N SER A 57 -6.76 5.23 2.63
CA SER A 57 -5.93 5.14 3.83
C SER A 57 -4.72 4.23 3.61
N ILE A 58 -3.69 4.43 4.43
CA ILE A 58 -2.52 3.56 4.49
C ILE A 58 -2.47 2.96 5.88
N GLU A 59 -2.59 1.64 5.97
CA GLU A 59 -2.44 0.89 7.20
C GLU A 59 -1.03 0.32 7.28
N ILE A 60 -0.38 0.49 8.43
CA ILE A 60 0.98 0.00 8.64
C ILE A 60 0.96 -0.92 9.85
N SER A 61 1.12 -2.22 9.62
CA SER A 61 1.28 -3.19 10.69
C SER A 61 2.75 -3.42 10.98
N LYS A 62 3.15 -3.24 12.23
CA LYS A 62 4.51 -3.54 12.73
C LYS A 62 4.56 -4.84 13.54
N ALA A 63 3.44 -5.56 13.57
CA ALA A 63 3.27 -6.85 14.22
C ALA A 63 3.03 -7.89 13.12
N LEU A 64 3.73 -9.02 13.19
CA LEU A 64 3.41 -10.16 12.34
C LEU A 64 2.09 -10.74 12.83
N THR A 65 1.04 -10.56 12.04
CA THR A 65 -0.24 -11.25 12.21
C THR A 65 -0.22 -12.50 11.32
N PRO A 66 -0.89 -13.60 11.71
CA PRO A 66 -0.84 -14.88 10.97
C PRO A 66 -1.45 -14.80 9.56
N ASP A 67 -2.21 -13.75 9.28
CA ASP A 67 -2.75 -13.34 7.98
C ASP A 67 -1.73 -12.64 7.06
N LEU A 68 -0.55 -12.28 7.56
CA LEU A 68 0.50 -11.64 6.77
C LEU A 68 1.54 -12.66 6.28
N ASP A 69 2.08 -12.39 5.10
CA ASP A 69 3.18 -13.18 4.54
C ASP A 69 4.40 -13.18 5.47
N GLY A 70 5.01 -14.36 5.63
CA GLY A 70 6.15 -14.57 6.53
C GLY A 70 7.44 -13.84 6.15
N ASP A 71 7.44 -13.06 5.07
CA ASP A 71 8.53 -12.20 4.60
C ASP A 71 8.44 -10.75 5.10
N ALA A 72 7.34 -10.37 5.77
CA ALA A 72 7.08 -9.04 6.32
C ALA A 72 7.80 -8.76 7.66
N VAL A 73 9.08 -9.14 7.78
CA VAL A 73 9.86 -9.07 9.04
C VAL A 73 9.98 -7.64 9.59
N GLY A 74 10.02 -6.62 8.72
CA GLY A 74 10.04 -5.21 9.08
C GLY A 74 8.67 -4.61 9.34
N GLY A 75 7.61 -5.24 8.82
CA GLY A 75 6.22 -4.81 8.89
C GLY A 75 5.49 -5.01 7.55
N SER A 76 4.17 -4.84 7.55
CA SER A 76 3.36 -4.79 6.34
C SER A 76 2.74 -3.41 6.16
N VAL A 77 2.60 -3.00 4.91
CA VAL A 77 1.92 -1.77 4.49
C VAL A 77 0.75 -2.17 3.62
N ASN A 78 -0.46 -1.88 4.06
CA ASN A 78 -1.69 -2.12 3.31
C ASN A 78 -2.27 -0.79 2.82
N LEU A 79 -2.32 -0.64 1.50
CA LEU A 79 -2.85 0.51 0.79
C LEU A 79 -4.34 0.27 0.54
N ILE A 80 -5.20 1.04 1.19
CA ILE A 80 -6.65 0.95 0.96
C ILE A 80 -6.98 1.94 -0.15
N THR A 81 -7.52 1.46 -1.28
CA THR A 81 -7.98 2.35 -2.34
C THR A 81 -9.38 2.88 -2.06
N ARG A 82 -9.72 4.04 -2.63
CA ARG A 82 -11.07 4.57 -2.59
C ARG A 82 -11.98 3.64 -3.39
N ARG A 83 -13.03 3.13 -2.74
CA ARG A 83 -14.13 2.50 -3.48
C ARG A 83 -14.94 3.58 -4.18
N ALA A 84 -15.35 3.31 -5.41
CA ALA A 84 -16.35 4.12 -6.07
C ALA A 84 -17.59 4.18 -5.16
N LYS A 85 -18.09 5.39 -4.87
CA LYS A 85 -19.43 5.52 -4.28
C LYS A 85 -20.40 5.04 -5.35
N SER A 86 -20.85 3.80 -5.25
CA SER A 86 -22.02 3.33 -5.99
C SER A 86 -23.20 4.17 -5.51
N SER A 87 -23.53 5.25 -6.23
CA SER A 87 -24.93 5.61 -6.31
C SER A 87 -25.57 4.45 -7.07
N ALA A 88 -26.46 3.71 -6.41
CA ALA A 88 -27.33 2.79 -7.11
C ALA A 88 -27.84 3.51 -8.36
N LEU A 89 -27.54 2.96 -9.55
CA LEU A 89 -28.09 3.47 -10.79
C LEU A 89 -29.58 3.13 -10.75
N GLU A 90 -30.37 4.01 -10.13
CA GLU A 90 -31.83 3.93 -10.13
C GLU A 90 -32.28 4.33 -11.53
N VAL A 91 -32.41 3.34 -12.41
CA VAL A 91 -33.02 3.54 -13.72
C VAL A 91 -34.53 3.68 -13.49
N GLN A 92 -34.99 4.90 -13.26
CA GLN A 92 -36.41 5.23 -13.31
C GLN A 92 -36.85 5.25 -14.78
N GLY A 93 -37.21 4.08 -15.30
CA GLY A 93 -37.96 3.95 -16.54
C GLY A 93 -39.45 4.13 -16.26
N THR A 94 -40.05 5.20 -16.76
CA THR A 94 -41.51 5.35 -16.82
C THR A 94 -42.04 4.58 -18.03
N ALA A 95 -42.98 3.66 -17.78
CA ALA A 95 -43.75 2.97 -18.81
C ALA A 95 -44.83 3.87 -19.42
#